data_AF-A0A1V4M2X5-F1
#
_entry.id   AF-A0A1V4M2X5-F1
#
_cell.length_a   1.000
_cell.length_b   1.000
_cell.length_c   1.000
_cell.angle_alpha   90.00
_cell.angle_beta   90.00
_cell.angle_gamma   90.00
#
_symmetry.space_group_name_H-M   'P 1'
#
loop_
_entity.id
_entity.type
_entity.pdbx_description
1 polymer ?
#
loop_
_entity_poly.entity_id
_entity_poly.type
_entity_poly.pdbx_seq_one_letter_code
_entity_poly.pdbx_strand_id
1 'polypeptide(L)'
;MELYRTIKENYSKHHIQAYSGQMAFFFTMSLFPFLVVLFTVIGRLSLDSRVLYDFAEVFVPGDIQEFLMGYINQITFNSTGVISTSLILTLWSSSKAVHGMMRSINVVFEVKESRNFLYLRMIGFLYTFGLIVAIVLFLILPVIGVRFLEFVSPFVNLSDFFISFFSRMKWIVIVVVFYAIMLLVYMRGPNQKIAFKNASRGALLSLSGWLLNAIVYSTIINTFTRMSVVYGGISAIILLALWLYINALIILIGAEVVFFYEVKKNPAL
;
A
#
# COMPACT_ATOMS: atom_id res chain seq x y z
N MET A 1 29.69 -2.18 -3.04
CA MET A 1 30.05 -2.91 -1.81
C MET A 1 29.84 -2.07 -0.55
N GLU A 2 30.19 -0.78 -0.55
CA GLU A 2 29.98 0.13 0.59
C GLU A 2 28.51 0.19 1.08
N LEU A 3 27.55 0.46 0.19
CA LEU A 3 26.11 0.55 0.52
C LEU A 3 25.57 -0.70 1.26
N TYR A 4 25.85 -1.89 0.72
CA TYR A 4 25.37 -3.15 1.31
C TYR A 4 25.92 -3.35 2.73
N ARG A 5 27.20 -3.03 2.93
CA ARG A 5 27.85 -3.13 4.24
C ARG A 5 27.20 -2.18 5.25
N THR A 6 26.98 -0.92 4.88
CA THR A 6 26.33 0.06 5.75
C THR A 6 24.90 -0.36 6.11
N ILE A 7 24.09 -0.80 5.13
CA ILE A 7 22.72 -1.28 5.41
C ILE A 7 22.76 -2.48 6.35
N LYS A 8 23.69 -3.43 6.15
CA LYS A 8 23.81 -4.62 7.00
C LYS A 8 24.18 -4.26 8.45
N GLU A 9 25.07 -3.29 8.64
CA GLU A 9 25.46 -2.79 9.96
C GLU A 9 24.29 -2.05 10.64
N ASN A 10 23.62 -1.15 9.89
CA ASN A 10 22.48 -0.38 10.39
C ASN A 10 21.25 -1.26 10.68
N TYR A 11 21.07 -2.37 9.97
CA TYR A 11 19.91 -3.24 10.11
C TYR A 11 19.67 -3.69 11.55
N SER A 12 20.75 -4.06 12.26
CA SER A 12 20.69 -4.42 13.67
C SER A 12 20.66 -3.18 14.56
N LYS A 13 21.48 -2.16 14.25
CA LYS A 13 21.60 -0.93 15.05
C LYS A 13 20.26 -0.17 15.16
N HIS A 14 19.51 -0.08 14.07
CA HIS A 14 18.23 0.61 14.00
C HIS A 14 17.04 -0.31 14.30
N HIS A 15 17.28 -1.56 14.74
CA HIS A 15 16.26 -2.53 15.10
C HIS A 15 15.18 -2.72 14.01
N ILE A 16 15.59 -2.79 12.74
CA ILE A 16 14.71 -2.77 11.58
C ILE A 16 13.64 -3.88 11.64
N GLN A 17 14.00 -5.06 12.14
CA GLN A 17 13.05 -6.18 12.33
C GLN A 17 11.94 -5.84 13.32
N ALA A 18 12.30 -5.28 14.49
CA ALA A 18 11.33 -4.95 15.53
C ALA A 18 10.37 -3.86 15.07
N TYR A 19 10.88 -2.81 14.42
CA TYR A 19 10.04 -1.75 13.86
C TYR A 19 9.18 -2.22 12.69
N SER A 20 9.67 -3.15 11.87
CA SER A 20 8.85 -3.77 10.82
C SER A 20 7.69 -4.58 11.41
N GLY A 21 7.92 -5.28 12.53
CA GLY A 21 6.87 -5.97 13.28
C GLY A 21 5.83 -5.01 13.84
N GLN A 22 6.28 -3.89 14.44
CA GLN A 22 5.38 -2.83 14.91
C GLN A 22 4.53 -2.24 13.77
N MET A 23 5.16 -1.93 12.63
CA MET A 23 4.46 -1.41 11.46
C MET A 23 3.44 -2.41 10.93
N ALA A 24 3.82 -3.68 10.80
CA ALA A 24 2.92 -4.74 10.35
C ALA A 24 1.69 -4.87 11.25
N PHE A 25 1.88 -4.83 12.58
CA PHE A 25 0.77 -4.86 13.52
C PHE A 25 -0.21 -3.69 13.28
N PHE A 26 0.29 -2.47 13.16
CA PHE A 26 -0.58 -1.32 12.88
C PHE A 26 -1.21 -1.36 11.48
N PHE A 27 -0.49 -1.88 10.48
CA PHE A 27 -1.05 -2.10 9.14
C PHE A 27 -2.23 -3.07 9.21
N THR A 28 -2.08 -4.21 9.89
CA THR A 28 -3.17 -5.18 10.08
C THR A 28 -4.37 -4.55 10.77
N MET A 29 -4.16 -3.78 11.84
CA MET A 29 -5.23 -3.08 12.55
C MET A 29 -5.93 -2.01 11.70
N SER A 30 -5.21 -1.39 10.76
CA SER A 30 -5.77 -0.40 9.83
C SER A 30 -6.46 -1.03 8.63
N LEU A 31 -6.12 -2.28 8.28
CA LEU A 31 -6.60 -2.95 7.07
C LEU A 31 -8.11 -3.17 7.09
N PHE A 32 -8.66 -3.71 8.18
CA PHE A 32 -10.10 -4.00 8.24
C PHE A 32 -10.96 -2.74 8.06
N PRO A 33 -10.79 -1.67 8.86
CA PRO A 33 -11.56 -0.44 8.65
C PRO A 33 -11.38 0.14 7.23
N PHE A 34 -10.14 0.13 6.74
CA PHE A 34 -9.81 0.61 5.40
C PHE A 34 -10.57 -0.15 4.31
N LEU A 35 -10.63 -1.47 4.40
CA LEU A 35 -11.38 -2.31 3.47
C LEU A 35 -12.88 -1.97 3.53
N VAL A 36 -13.46 -1.76 4.71
CA VAL A 36 -14.87 -1.34 4.84
C VAL A 36 -15.15 -0.03 4.09
N VAL A 37 -14.31 0.99 4.29
CA VAL A 37 -14.46 2.29 3.61
C VAL A 37 -14.29 2.13 2.11
N LEU A 38 -13.26 1.39 1.68
CA LEU A 38 -12.99 1.14 0.28
C LEU A 38 -14.18 0.47 -0.42
N PHE A 39 -14.71 -0.61 0.16
CA PHE A 39 -15.86 -1.31 -0.42
C PHE A 39 -17.15 -0.50 -0.37
N THR A 40 -17.34 0.33 0.67
CA THR A 40 -18.47 1.27 0.72
C THR A 40 -18.41 2.27 -0.44
N VAL A 41 -17.23 2.81 -0.72
CA VAL A 41 -17.02 3.73 -1.86
C VAL A 41 -17.26 3.01 -3.17
N ILE A 42 -16.70 1.81 -3.36
CA ILE A 42 -16.87 1.01 -4.58
C ILE A 42 -18.34 0.65 -4.81
N GLY A 43 -19.05 0.16 -3.80
CA GLY A 43 -20.45 -0.23 -3.90
C GLY A 43 -21.37 0.94 -4.29
N ARG A 44 -21.05 2.16 -3.82
CA ARG A 44 -21.78 3.39 -4.22
C ARG A 44 -21.49 3.84 -5.64
N LEU A 45 -20.32 3.52 -6.17
CA LEU A 45 -19.97 3.83 -7.56
C LEU A 45 -20.63 2.87 -8.56
N SER A 46 -21.43 1.90 -8.08
CA SER A 46 -22.12 0.89 -8.89
C SER A 46 -21.18 0.19 -9.88
N LEU A 47 -19.92 0.00 -9.46
CA LEU A 47 -18.92 -0.68 -10.28
C LEU A 47 -19.31 -2.16 -10.44
N ASP A 48 -19.06 -2.68 -11.64
CA ASP A 48 -19.29 -4.10 -11.96
C ASP A 48 -18.55 -4.98 -10.94
N SER A 49 -19.20 -6.05 -10.46
CA SER A 49 -18.63 -7.05 -9.56
C SER A 49 -17.27 -7.55 -10.03
N ARG A 50 -17.04 -7.61 -11.35
CA ARG A 50 -15.73 -7.96 -11.94
C ARG A 50 -14.59 -7.01 -11.55
N VAL A 51 -14.87 -5.73 -11.34
CA VAL A 51 -13.88 -4.73 -10.90
C VAL A 51 -13.43 -5.00 -9.46
N LEU A 52 -14.36 -5.47 -8.62
CA LEU A 52 -14.06 -5.91 -7.26
C LEU A 52 -13.21 -7.18 -7.25
N TYR A 53 -13.49 -8.13 -8.15
CA TYR A 53 -12.65 -9.32 -8.31
C TYR A 53 -11.25 -8.97 -8.82
N ASP A 54 -11.12 -8.15 -9.85
CA ASP A 54 -9.83 -7.67 -10.36
C ASP A 54 -9.02 -6.94 -9.28
N PHE A 55 -9.67 -6.13 -8.44
CA PHE A 55 -9.01 -5.50 -7.29
C PHE A 55 -8.49 -6.53 -6.30
N ALA A 56 -9.38 -7.44 -5.91
CA ALA A 56 -9.11 -8.45 -4.92
C ALA A 56 -7.96 -9.34 -5.39
N GLU A 57 -7.93 -9.75 -6.66
CA GLU A 57 -6.85 -10.56 -7.24
C GLU A 57 -5.47 -9.89 -7.14
N VAL A 58 -5.41 -8.56 -7.30
CA VAL A 58 -4.14 -7.83 -7.33
C VAL A 58 -3.65 -7.43 -5.93
N PHE A 59 -4.56 -7.06 -5.03
CA PHE A 59 -4.21 -6.44 -3.75
C PHE A 59 -4.59 -7.26 -2.53
N VAL A 60 -5.43 -8.28 -2.68
CA VAL A 60 -6.00 -9.05 -1.57
C VAL A 60 -5.68 -10.56 -1.72
N PRO A 61 -5.09 -11.18 -0.71
CA PRO A 61 -4.90 -12.64 -0.66
C PRO A 61 -6.19 -13.42 -0.94
N GLY A 62 -6.14 -14.50 -1.74
CA GLY A 62 -7.30 -15.30 -2.19
C GLY A 62 -8.30 -15.66 -1.09
N ASP A 63 -7.81 -16.14 0.06
CA ASP A 63 -8.65 -16.55 1.19
C ASP A 63 -9.38 -15.36 1.87
N ILE A 64 -8.81 -14.16 1.74
CA ILE A 64 -9.43 -12.92 2.24
C ILE A 64 -10.49 -12.44 1.24
N GLN A 65 -10.38 -12.77 -0.05
CA GLN A 65 -11.37 -12.40 -1.04
C GLN A 65 -12.74 -13.01 -0.72
N GLU A 66 -12.80 -14.29 -0.35
CA GLU A 66 -14.05 -14.95 0.06
C GLU A 66 -14.66 -14.31 1.32
N PHE A 67 -13.82 -14.06 2.35
CA PHE A 67 -14.26 -13.38 3.56
C PHE A 67 -14.82 -11.98 3.26
N LEU A 68 -14.15 -11.23 2.39
CA LEU A 68 -14.56 -9.88 2.00
C LEU A 68 -15.80 -9.89 1.12
N MET A 69 -15.95 -10.83 0.19
CA MET A 69 -17.16 -10.95 -0.64
C MET A 69 -18.38 -11.31 0.23
N GLY A 70 -18.21 -12.16 1.24
CA GLY A 70 -19.24 -12.41 2.24
C GLY A 70 -19.64 -11.14 3.01
N TYR A 71 -18.66 -10.30 3.35
CA TYR A 71 -18.89 -9.04 4.06
C TYR A 71 -19.54 -7.95 3.17
N ILE A 72 -19.10 -7.84 1.91
CA ILE A 72 -19.67 -6.91 0.92
C ILE A 72 -21.16 -7.23 0.73
N ASN A 73 -21.51 -8.50 0.52
CA ASN A 73 -22.90 -8.92 0.36
C ASN A 73 -23.78 -8.61 1.59
N GLN A 74 -23.21 -8.54 2.78
CA GLN A 74 -23.92 -8.14 4.02
C GLN A 74 -24.02 -6.62 4.19
N ILE A 75 -23.07 -5.84 3.67
CA ILE A 75 -23.06 -4.37 3.77
C ILE A 75 -23.97 -3.68 2.76
N THR A 76 -24.43 -4.37 1.71
CA THR A 76 -25.11 -3.74 0.57
C THR A 76 -26.44 -3.01 0.89
N PHE A 77 -26.98 -2.99 2.12
CA PHE A 77 -28.21 -2.21 2.38
C PHE A 77 -28.23 -1.38 3.68
N ASN A 78 -28.28 -0.05 3.49
CA ASN A 78 -29.09 0.92 4.25
C ASN A 78 -28.77 1.27 5.72
N SER A 79 -27.52 1.59 6.08
CA SER A 79 -27.36 2.54 7.21
C SER A 79 -26.21 3.53 7.03
N THR A 80 -26.59 4.81 6.89
CA THR A 80 -25.67 5.95 6.90
C THR A 80 -24.79 5.99 8.17
N GLY A 81 -25.29 5.43 9.28
CA GLY A 81 -24.58 5.35 10.57
C GLY A 81 -23.40 4.37 10.59
N VAL A 82 -23.46 3.25 9.86
CA VAL A 82 -22.33 2.29 9.78
C VAL A 82 -21.17 2.88 8.97
N ILE A 83 -21.47 3.68 7.95
CA ILE A 83 -20.47 4.33 7.09
C ILE A 83 -19.69 5.39 7.87
N SER A 84 -20.39 6.29 8.57
CA SER A 84 -19.75 7.33 9.36
C SER A 84 -18.89 6.74 10.49
N THR A 85 -19.38 5.70 11.16
CA THR A 85 -18.63 5.00 12.21
C THR A 85 -17.39 4.28 11.66
N SER A 86 -17.51 3.57 10.54
CA SER A 86 -16.39 2.88 9.89
C SER A 86 -15.34 3.85 9.36
N LEU A 87 -15.77 5.01 8.84
CA LEU A 87 -14.85 6.06 8.41
C LEU A 87 -14.05 6.62 9.59
N ILE A 88 -14.70 6.92 10.72
CA ILE A 88 -14.02 7.40 11.93
C ILE A 88 -13.00 6.36 12.44
N LEU A 89 -13.41 5.09 12.53
CA LEU A 89 -12.51 4.00 12.93
C LEU A 89 -11.34 3.84 11.96
N THR A 90 -11.59 3.99 10.66
CA THR A 90 -10.54 3.94 9.63
C THR A 90 -9.55 5.06 9.80
N LEU A 91 -10.03 6.29 9.91
CA LEU A 91 -9.17 7.45 10.11
C LEU A 91 -8.36 7.33 11.41
N TRP A 92 -8.96 6.77 12.45
CA TRP A 92 -8.28 6.56 13.72
C TRP A 92 -7.16 5.52 13.62
N SER A 93 -7.47 4.33 13.09
CA SER A 93 -6.53 3.20 13.00
C SER A 93 -5.43 3.46 11.97
N SER A 94 -5.78 4.02 10.81
CA SER A 94 -4.83 4.39 9.77
C SER A 94 -3.85 5.48 10.24
N SER A 95 -4.33 6.46 11.02
CA SER A 95 -3.43 7.46 11.59
C SER A 95 -2.42 6.86 12.57
N LYS A 96 -2.79 5.80 13.32
CA LYS A 96 -1.81 5.05 14.14
C LYS A 96 -0.76 4.33 13.28
N ALA A 97 -1.19 3.74 12.17
CA ALA A 97 -0.29 3.09 11.22
C ALA A 97 0.71 4.07 10.60
N VAL A 98 0.25 5.22 10.11
CA VAL A 98 1.12 6.25 9.56
C VAL A 98 2.07 6.81 10.62
N HIS A 99 1.58 7.05 11.84
CA HIS A 99 2.43 7.53 12.93
C HIS A 99 3.50 6.50 13.33
N GLY A 100 3.13 5.22 13.40
CA GLY A 100 4.09 4.13 13.62
C GLY A 100 5.16 4.10 12.54
N MET A 101 4.77 4.16 11.27
CA MET A 101 5.69 4.22 10.13
C MET A 101 6.63 5.43 10.19
N MET A 102 6.11 6.64 10.46
CA MET A 102 6.93 7.85 10.59
C MET A 102 7.94 7.74 11.72
N ARG A 103 7.53 7.16 12.85
CA ARG A 103 8.42 6.92 13.99
C ARG A 103 9.54 5.95 13.61
N SER A 104 9.22 4.85 12.94
CA SER A 104 10.21 3.88 12.46
C SER A 104 11.17 4.50 11.45
N ILE A 105 10.67 5.35 10.54
CA ILE A 105 11.50 6.09 9.59
C ILE A 105 12.41 7.09 10.34
N ASN A 106 11.91 7.85 11.30
CA ASN A 106 12.72 8.77 12.10
C ASN A 106 13.87 8.06 12.83
N VAL A 107 13.67 6.82 13.29
CA VAL A 107 14.73 6.01 13.90
C VAL A 107 15.85 5.70 12.89
N VAL A 108 15.49 5.33 11.66
CA VAL A 108 16.47 5.11 10.57
C VAL A 108 17.28 6.37 10.27
N PHE A 109 16.61 7.53 10.28
CA PHE A 109 17.24 8.82 10.05
C PHE A 109 17.91 9.42 11.30
N GLU A 110 17.90 8.70 12.42
CA GLU A 110 18.46 9.15 13.71
C GLU A 110 17.92 10.52 14.20
N VAL A 111 16.71 10.91 13.77
CA VAL A 111 16.09 12.19 14.12
C VAL A 111 15.00 12.04 15.18
N LYS A 112 14.91 13.00 16.09
CA LYS A 112 13.79 13.08 17.05
C LYS A 112 12.57 13.69 16.38
N GLU A 113 11.40 13.16 16.71
CA GLU A 113 10.12 13.73 16.28
C GLU A 113 9.85 15.02 17.07
N SER A 114 9.79 16.16 16.37
CA SER A 114 9.46 17.47 16.94
C SER A 114 8.13 18.01 16.41
N ARG A 115 7.50 17.31 15.46
CA ARG A 115 6.22 17.73 14.88
C ARG A 115 5.09 17.53 15.89
N ASN A 116 4.17 18.51 15.93
CA ASN A 116 3.02 18.47 16.82
C ASN A 116 2.12 17.25 16.53
N PHE A 117 1.53 16.68 17.58
CA PHE A 117 0.64 15.52 17.47
C PHE A 117 -0.50 15.72 16.45
N LEU A 118 -1.11 16.91 16.44
CA LEU A 118 -2.18 17.24 15.50
C LEU A 118 -1.69 17.28 14.05
N TYR A 119 -0.46 17.77 13.82
CA TYR A 119 0.15 17.80 12.49
C TYR A 119 0.40 16.37 11.97
N LEU A 120 0.94 15.48 12.81
CA LEU A 120 1.14 14.07 12.47
C LEU A 120 -0.20 13.37 12.18
N ARG A 121 -1.26 13.73 12.91
CA ARG A 121 -2.63 13.23 12.66
C ARG A 121 -3.15 13.66 11.28
N MET A 122 -3.00 14.93 10.93
CA MET A 122 -3.40 15.47 9.62
C MET A 122 -2.63 14.83 8.47
N ILE A 123 -1.32 14.58 8.65
CA ILE A 123 -0.56 13.86 7.63
C ILE A 123 -1.05 12.42 7.51
N GLY A 124 -1.33 11.75 8.63
CA GLY A 124 -1.94 10.42 8.63
C GLY A 124 -3.23 10.37 7.81
N PHE A 125 -4.13 11.32 8.06
CA PHE A 125 -5.37 11.50 7.30
C PHE A 125 -5.08 11.68 5.79
N LEU A 126 -4.14 12.56 5.44
CA LEU A 126 -3.82 12.86 4.03
C LEU A 126 -3.25 11.64 3.30
N TYR A 127 -2.39 10.85 3.95
CA TYR A 127 -1.88 9.60 3.37
C TYR A 127 -2.98 8.56 3.17
N THR A 128 -3.85 8.38 4.17
CA THR A 128 -4.97 7.42 4.06
C THR A 128 -5.96 7.84 3.00
N PHE A 129 -6.34 9.13 2.98
CA PHE A 129 -7.20 9.68 1.94
C PHE A 129 -6.57 9.55 0.56
N GLY A 130 -5.28 9.90 0.43
CA GLY A 130 -4.52 9.73 -0.81
C GLY A 130 -4.48 8.27 -1.28
N LEU A 131 -4.31 7.31 -0.37
CA LEU A 131 -4.33 5.88 -0.68
C LEU A 131 -5.71 5.42 -1.16
N ILE A 132 -6.78 5.87 -0.51
CA ILE A 132 -8.16 5.57 -0.95
C ILE A 132 -8.41 6.15 -2.34
N VAL A 133 -8.09 7.43 -2.56
CA VAL A 133 -8.25 8.09 -3.87
C VAL A 133 -7.43 7.37 -4.94
N ALA A 134 -6.18 7.01 -4.63
CA ALA A 134 -5.30 6.26 -5.52
C ALA A 134 -5.89 4.91 -5.94
N ILE A 135 -6.46 4.16 -5.00
CA ILE A 135 -7.10 2.87 -5.30
C ILE A 135 -8.40 3.06 -6.06
N VAL A 136 -9.22 4.03 -5.68
CA VAL A 136 -10.47 4.33 -6.41
C VAL A 136 -10.15 4.73 -7.85
N LEU A 137 -9.16 5.59 -8.07
CA LEU A 137 -8.67 5.93 -9.40
C LEU A 137 -8.17 4.69 -10.14
N PHE A 138 -7.40 3.83 -9.50
CA PHE A 138 -6.95 2.57 -10.08
C PHE A 138 -8.11 1.67 -10.54
N LEU A 139 -9.23 1.63 -9.81
CA LEU A 139 -10.40 0.82 -10.16
C LEU A 139 -11.25 1.45 -11.25
N ILE A 140 -11.40 2.77 -11.23
CA ILE A 140 -12.30 3.48 -12.15
C ILE A 140 -11.63 3.73 -13.51
N LEU A 141 -10.37 4.18 -13.53
CA LEU A 141 -9.70 4.62 -14.76
C LEU A 141 -9.69 3.56 -15.88
N PRO A 142 -9.36 2.29 -15.61
CA PRO A 142 -9.39 1.25 -16.63
C PRO A 142 -10.81 0.97 -17.14
N VAL A 143 -11.80 0.97 -16.24
CA VAL A 143 -13.20 0.66 -16.58
C VAL A 143 -13.82 1.75 -17.43
N ILE A 144 -13.67 3.01 -17.01
CA ILE A 144 -14.15 4.16 -17.78
C ILE A 144 -13.38 4.26 -19.09
N GLY A 145 -12.06 4.11 -19.05
CA GLY A 145 -11.22 4.25 -20.23
C GLY A 145 -11.50 3.19 -21.29
N VAL A 146 -11.68 1.92 -20.91
CA VAL A 146 -12.06 0.86 -21.86
C VAL A 146 -13.47 1.10 -22.40
N ARG A 147 -14.46 1.40 -21.56
CA ARG A 147 -15.84 1.69 -22.03
C ARG A 147 -15.90 2.91 -22.96
N PHE A 148 -15.12 3.94 -22.67
CA PHE A 148 -15.01 5.11 -23.52
C PHE A 148 -14.37 4.75 -24.87
N LEU A 149 -13.30 3.95 -24.86
CA LEU A 149 -12.66 3.48 -26.10
C LEU A 149 -13.59 2.58 -26.92
N GLU A 150 -14.36 1.69 -26.29
CA GLU A 150 -15.38 0.87 -26.95
C GLU A 150 -16.50 1.71 -27.54
N PHE A 151 -16.95 2.76 -26.86
CA PHE A 151 -17.96 3.70 -27.36
C PHE A 151 -17.45 4.52 -28.55
N VAL A 152 -16.19 4.94 -28.51
CA VAL A 152 -15.58 5.79 -29.54
C VAL A 152 -15.06 4.97 -30.73
N SER A 153 -14.73 3.68 -30.52
CA SER A 153 -14.15 2.78 -31.54
C SER A 153 -14.90 2.77 -32.88
N PRO A 154 -16.26 2.71 -32.93
CA PRO A 154 -17.00 2.75 -34.18
C PRO A 154 -16.86 4.06 -34.98
N PHE A 155 -16.51 5.17 -34.32
CA PHE A 155 -16.39 6.49 -34.94
C PHE A 155 -14.99 6.78 -35.48
N VAL A 156 -13.96 6.09 -34.97
CA VAL A 156 -12.54 6.37 -35.31
C VAL A 156 -11.77 5.15 -35.82
N ASN A 157 -12.44 4.01 -36.02
CA ASN A 157 -11.81 2.73 -36.40
C ASN A 157 -10.62 2.39 -35.49
N LEU A 158 -10.82 2.45 -34.17
CA LEU A 158 -9.81 2.02 -33.22
C LEU A 158 -9.60 0.51 -33.35
N SER A 159 -8.35 0.07 -33.47
CA SER A 159 -8.04 -1.36 -33.53
C SER A 159 -8.21 -2.02 -32.17
N ASP A 160 -8.61 -3.30 -32.17
CA ASP A 160 -8.68 -4.12 -30.95
C ASP A 160 -7.33 -4.18 -30.21
N PHE A 161 -6.23 -4.06 -30.96
CA PHE A 161 -4.89 -3.93 -30.40
C PHE A 161 -4.76 -2.69 -29.51
N PHE A 162 -5.31 -1.54 -29.92
CA PHE A 162 -5.24 -0.30 -29.14
C PHE A 162 -6.06 -0.40 -27.85
N ILE A 163 -7.26 -0.99 -27.91
CA ILE A 163 -8.11 -1.23 -26.74
C ILE A 163 -7.41 -2.18 -25.75
N SER A 164 -6.81 -3.26 -26.25
CA SER A 164 -6.03 -4.21 -25.44
C SER A 164 -4.73 -3.62 -24.88
N PHE A 165 -4.09 -2.70 -25.60
CA PHE A 165 -2.94 -1.97 -25.09
C PHE A 165 -3.35 -1.02 -23.96
N PHE A 166 -4.45 -0.28 -24.14
CA PHE A 166 -4.97 0.64 -23.13
C PHE A 166 -5.40 -0.09 -21.84
N SER A 167 -6.04 -1.26 -21.96
CA SER A 167 -6.42 -2.06 -20.79
C SER A 167 -5.21 -2.52 -19.95
N ARG A 168 -4.03 -2.68 -20.57
CA ARG A 168 -2.76 -2.99 -19.89
C ARG A 168 -2.11 -1.79 -19.21
N MET A 169 -2.46 -0.55 -19.57
CA MET A 169 -1.94 0.65 -18.90
C MET A 169 -2.31 0.71 -17.41
N LYS A 170 -3.33 -0.05 -16.96
CA LYS A 170 -3.70 -0.17 -15.54
C LYS A 170 -2.50 -0.53 -14.65
N TRP A 171 -1.62 -1.43 -15.11
CA TRP A 171 -0.44 -1.85 -14.36
C TRP A 171 0.61 -0.74 -14.25
N ILE A 172 0.77 0.07 -15.30
CA ILE A 172 1.67 1.23 -15.30
C ILE A 172 1.19 2.26 -14.26
N VAL A 173 -0.13 2.50 -14.20
CA VAL A 173 -0.72 3.41 -13.20
C VAL A 173 -0.41 2.93 -11.79
N ILE A 174 -0.56 1.63 -11.48
CA ILE A 174 -0.20 1.09 -10.15
C ILE A 174 1.26 1.39 -9.81
N VAL A 175 2.18 1.09 -10.73
CA VAL A 175 3.61 1.28 -10.51
C VAL A 175 3.93 2.75 -10.25
N VAL A 176 3.36 3.66 -11.04
CA VAL A 176 3.55 5.12 -10.90
C VAL A 176 2.98 5.62 -9.57
N VAL A 177 1.79 5.17 -9.21
CA VAL A 177 1.11 5.53 -7.96
C VAL A 177 1.88 5.04 -6.75
N PHE A 178 2.29 3.76 -6.74
CA PHE A 178 3.08 3.19 -5.66
C PHE A 178 4.41 3.92 -5.51
N TYR A 179 5.10 4.19 -6.62
CA TYR A 179 6.32 4.99 -6.63
C TYR A 179 6.10 6.39 -6.05
N ALA A 180 5.01 7.08 -6.44
CA ALA A 180 4.67 8.40 -5.92
C ALA A 180 4.37 8.37 -4.41
N ILE A 181 3.66 7.35 -3.92
CA ILE A 181 3.41 7.17 -2.48
C ILE A 181 4.72 6.97 -1.73
N MET A 182 5.59 6.05 -2.18
CA MET A 182 6.89 5.81 -1.54
C MET A 182 7.78 7.05 -1.56
N LEU A 183 7.77 7.79 -2.67
CA LEU A 183 8.48 9.06 -2.80
C LEU A 183 8.00 10.09 -1.75
N LEU A 184 6.69 10.24 -1.58
CA LEU A 184 6.11 11.10 -0.55
C LEU A 184 6.49 10.63 0.86
N VAL A 185 6.40 9.32 1.12
CA VAL A 185 6.81 8.72 2.39
C VAL A 185 8.26 9.04 2.71
N TYR A 186 9.18 8.95 1.75
CA TYR A 186 10.59 9.28 2.00
C TYR A 186 10.87 10.78 2.07
N MET A 187 10.09 11.63 1.38
CA MET A 187 10.27 13.08 1.44
C MET A 187 9.65 13.72 2.69
N ARG A 188 8.56 13.16 3.22
CA ARG A 188 7.76 13.77 4.31
C ARG A 188 7.68 12.89 5.56
N GLY A 189 8.02 11.62 5.46
CA GLY A 189 8.10 10.69 6.58
C GLY A 189 9.10 11.14 7.63
N PRO A 190 10.40 11.35 7.29
CA PRO A 190 11.38 11.77 8.27
C PRO A 190 11.15 13.23 8.71
N ASN A 191 11.48 13.54 9.96
CA ASN A 191 11.48 14.90 10.50
C ASN A 191 12.70 15.73 10.05
N GLN A 192 13.07 15.60 8.77
CA GLN A 192 14.14 16.35 8.12
C GLN A 192 13.84 16.51 6.63
N LYS A 193 14.44 17.52 6.01
CA LYS A 193 14.28 17.76 4.57
C LYS A 193 15.15 16.77 3.79
N ILE A 194 14.52 15.96 2.94
CA ILE A 194 15.21 15.01 2.07
C ILE A 194 15.24 15.54 0.64
N ALA A 195 16.39 15.41 -0.03
CA ALA A 195 16.51 15.76 -1.44
C ALA A 195 15.68 14.79 -2.31
N PHE A 196 14.93 15.34 -3.28
CA PHE A 196 14.09 14.54 -4.19
C PHE A 196 14.83 13.36 -4.84
N LYS A 197 16.07 13.59 -5.29
CA LYS A 197 16.91 12.56 -5.92
C LYS A 197 17.21 11.38 -4.97
N ASN A 198 17.38 11.64 -3.68
CA ASN A 198 17.67 10.61 -2.69
C ASN A 198 16.40 9.85 -2.33
N ALA A 199 15.29 10.55 -2.10
CA ALA A 199 13.98 9.94 -1.88
C ALA A 199 13.56 9.04 -3.07
N SER A 200 13.82 9.48 -4.30
CA SER A 200 13.56 8.73 -5.54
C SER A 200 14.31 7.39 -5.59
N ARG A 201 15.57 7.35 -5.14
CA ARG A 201 16.36 6.10 -5.08
C ARG A 201 15.76 5.09 -4.09
N GLY A 202 15.34 5.56 -2.92
CA GLY A 202 14.63 4.73 -1.95
C GLY A 202 13.30 4.23 -2.51
N ALA A 203 12.52 5.11 -3.15
CA ALA A 203 11.23 4.77 -3.74
C ALA A 203 11.36 3.71 -4.86
N LEU A 204 12.39 3.79 -5.71
CA LEU A 204 12.66 2.76 -6.72
C LEU A 204 13.02 1.40 -6.10
N LEU A 205 13.82 1.40 -5.03
CA LEU A 205 14.14 0.16 -4.31
C LEU A 205 12.89 -0.46 -3.71
N SER A 206 12.06 0.35 -3.06
CA SER A 206 10.84 -0.13 -2.39
C SER A 206 9.80 -0.60 -3.40
N LEU A 207 9.68 0.07 -4.54
CA LEU A 207 8.87 -0.40 -5.66
C LEU A 207 9.35 -1.78 -6.15
N SER A 208 10.66 -1.94 -6.34
CA SER A 208 11.23 -3.21 -6.80
C SER A 208 11.02 -4.33 -5.78
N GLY A 209 11.24 -4.04 -4.50
CA GLY A 209 10.99 -4.97 -3.40
C GLY A 209 9.52 -5.33 -3.27
N TRP A 210 8.61 -4.37 -3.44
CA TRP A 210 7.17 -4.60 -3.41
C TRP A 210 6.71 -5.52 -4.54
N LEU A 211 7.18 -5.29 -5.78
CA LEU A 211 6.88 -6.16 -6.92
C LEU A 211 7.41 -7.59 -6.68
N LEU A 212 8.64 -7.71 -6.18
CA LEU A 212 9.22 -9.02 -5.86
C LEU A 212 8.42 -9.74 -4.76
N ASN A 213 8.05 -9.02 -3.70
CA ASN A 213 7.23 -9.57 -2.61
C ASN A 213 5.85 -10.00 -3.12
N ALA A 214 5.24 -9.25 -4.04
CA ALA A 214 3.96 -9.62 -4.65
C ALA A 214 4.06 -10.96 -5.42
N ILE A 215 5.13 -11.15 -6.21
CA ILE A 215 5.37 -12.40 -6.95
C ILE A 215 5.60 -13.58 -5.99
N VAL A 216 6.48 -13.40 -4.99
CA VAL A 216 6.78 -14.42 -3.98
C VAL A 216 5.52 -14.80 -3.22
N TYR A 217 4.76 -13.81 -2.77
CA TYR A 217 3.53 -14.02 -2.02
C TYR A 217 2.46 -14.75 -2.83
N SER A 218 2.26 -14.35 -4.10
CA SER A 218 1.34 -15.03 -5.04
C SER A 218 1.71 -16.51 -5.20
N THR A 219 3.00 -16.83 -5.26
CA THR A 219 3.46 -18.22 -5.38
C THR A 219 3.18 -19.02 -4.10
N ILE A 220 3.45 -18.42 -2.93
CA ILE A 220 3.22 -19.04 -1.62
C ILE A 220 1.72 -19.32 -1.43
N ILE A 221 0.85 -18.34 -1.67
CA ILE A 221 -0.59 -18.50 -1.41
C ILE A 221 -1.22 -19.54 -2.33
N ASN A 222 -0.88 -19.54 -3.63
CA ASN A 222 -1.38 -20.53 -4.59
C ASN A 222 -1.01 -21.97 -4.21
N THR A 223 0.15 -22.13 -3.55
CA THR A 223 0.62 -23.41 -3.04
C THR A 223 -0.08 -23.77 -1.72
N PHE A 224 -0.25 -22.81 -0.82
CA PHE A 224 -0.87 -23.00 0.50
C PHE A 224 -2.38 -23.29 0.43
N THR A 225 -3.13 -22.59 -0.44
CA THR A 225 -4.58 -22.80 -0.61
C THR A 225 -4.89 -24.23 -1.08
N ARG A 226 -3.97 -24.87 -1.83
CA ARG A 226 -4.10 -26.29 -2.23
C ARG A 226 -3.88 -27.28 -1.08
N MET A 227 -3.32 -26.83 0.05
CA MET A 227 -2.96 -27.66 1.22
C MET A 227 -3.80 -27.34 2.47
N SER A 228 -4.79 -26.44 2.39
CA SER A 228 -5.38 -25.73 3.54
C SER A 228 -6.30 -26.54 4.48
N VAL A 229 -6.29 -27.87 4.41
CA VAL A 229 -7.21 -28.75 5.15
C VAL A 229 -6.99 -28.70 6.69
N VAL A 230 -5.81 -28.29 7.16
CA VAL A 230 -5.44 -28.40 8.59
C VAL A 230 -5.60 -27.11 9.39
N TYR A 231 -5.38 -25.93 8.79
CA TYR A 231 -5.28 -24.65 9.53
C TYR A 231 -6.37 -23.63 9.21
N GLY A 232 -7.23 -23.87 8.21
CA GLY A 232 -8.40 -23.02 7.89
C GLY A 232 -8.08 -21.52 7.80
N GLY A 233 -8.99 -20.65 8.24
CA GLY A 233 -8.83 -19.19 8.16
C GLY A 233 -7.69 -18.58 8.98
N ILE A 234 -7.06 -19.34 9.89
CA ILE A 234 -5.92 -18.84 10.70
C ILE A 234 -4.65 -18.70 9.83
N SER A 235 -4.45 -19.60 8.86
CA SER A 235 -3.30 -19.51 7.95
C SER A 235 -3.36 -18.25 7.10
N ALA A 236 -4.54 -17.85 6.64
CA ALA A 236 -4.75 -16.61 5.87
C ALA A 236 -4.30 -15.37 6.66
N ILE A 237 -4.65 -15.29 7.94
CA ILE A 237 -4.25 -14.18 8.82
C ILE A 237 -2.73 -14.15 9.03
N ILE A 238 -2.11 -15.31 9.26
CA ILE A 238 -0.65 -15.42 9.44
C ILE A 238 0.09 -15.01 8.16
N LEU A 239 -0.35 -15.51 7.00
CA LEU A 239 0.25 -15.17 5.71
C LEU A 239 0.09 -13.68 5.40
N LEU A 240 -1.07 -13.08 5.68
CA LEU A 240 -1.27 -11.64 5.55
C LEU A 240 -0.34 -10.85 6.47
N ALA A 241 -0.21 -11.25 7.74
CA ALA A 241 0.68 -10.58 8.68
C ALA A 241 2.14 -10.65 8.22
N LEU A 242 2.56 -11.79 7.67
CA LEU A 242 3.88 -11.98 7.07
C LEU A 242 4.06 -11.09 5.83
N TRP A 243 3.05 -10.99 4.98
CA TRP A 243 3.07 -10.09 3.82
C TRP A 243 3.25 -8.63 4.23
N LEU A 244 2.46 -8.17 5.21
CA LEU A 244 2.57 -6.81 5.75
C LEU A 244 3.92 -6.56 6.42
N TYR A 245 4.46 -7.56 7.10
CA TYR A 245 5.80 -7.50 7.70
C TYR A 245 6.91 -7.34 6.64
N ILE A 246 6.86 -8.11 5.56
CA ILE A 246 7.84 -7.98 4.47
C ILE A 246 7.70 -6.61 3.78
N ASN A 247 6.47 -6.11 3.61
CA ASN A 247 6.27 -4.75 3.11
C ASN A 247 6.87 -3.68 4.02
N ALA A 248 6.69 -3.81 5.34
CA ALA A 248 7.31 -2.90 6.30
C ALA A 248 8.85 -2.96 6.24
N LEU A 249 9.43 -4.15 6.10
CA LEU A 249 10.87 -4.33 5.89
C LEU A 249 11.34 -3.61 4.63
N ILE A 250 10.64 -3.76 3.50
CA ILE A 250 10.95 -3.10 2.23
C ILE A 250 10.94 -1.57 2.39
N ILE A 251 9.96 -1.03 3.13
CA ILE A 251 9.87 0.40 3.40
C ILE A 251 11.07 0.89 4.21
N LEU A 252 11.46 0.18 5.27
CA LEU A 252 12.59 0.58 6.12
C LEU A 252 13.94 0.38 5.44
N ILE A 253 14.13 -0.68 4.66
CA ILE A 253 15.33 -0.86 3.84
C ILE A 253 15.44 0.26 2.78
N GLY A 254 14.30 0.67 2.19
CA GLY A 254 14.27 1.85 1.32
C GLY A 254 14.68 3.12 2.06
N ALA A 255 14.24 3.31 3.30
CA ALA A 255 14.65 4.45 4.14
C ALA A 255 16.15 4.45 4.43
N GLU A 256 16.77 3.29 4.71
CA GLU A 256 18.22 3.16 4.90
C GLU A 256 19.01 3.60 3.66
N VAL A 257 18.51 3.25 2.46
CA VAL A 257 19.14 3.70 1.22
C VAL A 257 19.05 5.22 1.07
N VAL A 258 17.91 5.82 1.42
CA VAL A 258 17.78 7.28 1.41
C VAL A 258 18.75 7.91 2.40
N PHE A 259 18.81 7.40 3.64
CA PHE A 259 19.70 7.87 4.69
C PHE A 259 21.17 7.83 4.25
N PHE A 260 21.64 6.69 3.71
CA PHE A 260 23.01 6.55 3.21
C PHE A 260 23.38 7.65 2.20
N TYR A 261 22.49 7.93 1.24
CA TYR A 261 22.74 8.96 0.22
C TYR A 261 22.60 10.39 0.75
N GLU A 262 21.87 10.60 1.83
CA GLU A 262 21.74 11.91 2.49
C GLU A 262 22.99 12.23 3.32
N VAL A 263 23.45 11.28 4.16
CA VAL A 263 24.67 11.41 4.98
C VAL A 263 25.91 11.60 4.11
N LYS A 264 26.03 10.86 3.00
CA LYS A 264 27.16 11.01 2.06
C LYS A 264 27.23 12.41 1.43
N LYS A 265 26.10 13.14 1.37
CA LYS A 265 26.04 14.50 0.83
C LYS A 265 26.22 15.58 1.91
N ASN A 266 25.81 15.29 3.14
CA ASN A 266 25.97 16.17 4.31
C ASN A 266 26.57 15.37 5.48
N PRO A 267 27.91 15.24 5.56
CA PRO A 267 28.59 14.48 6.62
C PRO A 267 28.52 15.15 8.01
N ALA A 268 27.77 16.24 8.16
CA ALA A 268 27.49 16.92 9.43
C ALA A 268 26.20 16.44 10.12
N LEU A 269 25.51 15.45 9.53
CA LEU A 269 24.34 14.74 10.07
C LEU A 269 24.77 13.42 10.71
#